data_AF-A0A6S6WEZ2-F1
#
_entry.id   AF-A0A6S6WEZ2-F1
#
_cell.length_a   1.000
_cell.length_b   1.000
_cell.length_c   1.000
_cell.angle_alpha   90.00
_cell.angle_beta   90.00
_cell.angle_gamma   90.00
#
_symmetry.space_group_name_H-M   'P 1'
#
loop_
_entity.id
_entity.type
_entity.pdbx_description
1 polymer ?
#
loop_
_entity_poly.entity_id
_entity_poly.type
_entity_poly.pdbx_seq_one_letter_code
_entity_poly.pdbx_strand_id
1 'polypeptide(L)'
;MADMEHDGAATASHDATRFQGKDVIDKSYRKASKLDATQFSTDFCPYEVGIVDVVAQALLPKWPGDFQGIRAQLYKLNVYQAPSGLFKPHVDTPRSDLQFGSLVVCLPCEHQGGQLVVRHQGLCITFDWAGPAKDIQWAAFYSDCEHEVLEFTSGHRITLTYNLYVRCGLGELTGHTNAMDVQQLPLYQQVKAALEDPSFFPEDSGGIMDRYCSHAYAHANNVMPKTLPAILKGGDMVAFEVFRFLGIAPRVRPVLDLDEDTRDWLGHL
;
A
#
# COMPACT_ATOMS: atom_id res chain seq x y z
N MET A 1 52.53 -17.10 -20.35
CA MET A 1 51.99 -16.44 -19.15
C MET A 1 50.58 -16.06 -19.54
N ALA A 2 49.60 -16.79 -19.02
CA ALA A 2 48.20 -16.68 -19.41
C ALA A 2 47.56 -15.56 -18.61
N ASP A 3 46.98 -14.57 -19.30
CA ASP A 3 46.09 -13.59 -18.68
C ASP A 3 44.66 -14.08 -18.83
N MET A 4 44.02 -14.20 -17.67
CA MET A 4 42.70 -14.76 -17.43
C MET A 4 41.73 -13.58 -17.39
N GLU A 5 41.00 -13.32 -18.49
CA GLU A 5 39.87 -12.38 -18.46
C GLU A 5 38.64 -13.09 -17.87
N HIS A 6 38.13 -12.53 -16.78
CA HIS A 6 37.01 -13.05 -16.02
C HIS A 6 35.71 -12.49 -16.60
N ASP A 7 35.09 -13.22 -17.53
CA ASP A 7 33.82 -12.85 -18.14
C ASP A 7 32.66 -13.37 -17.29
N GLY A 8 32.22 -12.54 -16.34
CA GLY A 8 31.07 -12.80 -15.46
C GLY A 8 29.77 -12.37 -16.10
N ALA A 9 29.29 -13.10 -17.12
CA ALA A 9 27.98 -12.85 -17.72
C ALA A 9 26.85 -13.27 -16.76
N ALA A 10 26.20 -12.27 -16.16
CA ALA A 10 24.97 -12.47 -15.39
C ALA A 10 23.85 -13.04 -16.27
N THR A 11 23.33 -14.20 -15.90
CA THR A 11 22.25 -14.91 -16.58
C THR A 11 20.90 -14.27 -16.22
N ALA A 12 20.23 -13.67 -17.21
CA ALA A 12 18.88 -13.12 -17.08
C ALA A 12 17.82 -14.24 -17.03
N SER A 13 16.85 -14.15 -16.13
CA SER A 13 15.67 -15.02 -16.09
C SER A 13 14.54 -14.45 -16.95
N HIS A 14 13.93 -15.28 -17.80
CA HIS A 14 12.98 -14.86 -18.83
C HIS A 14 11.54 -15.26 -18.47
N ASP A 15 10.62 -14.29 -18.41
CA ASP A 15 9.17 -14.53 -18.38
C ASP A 15 8.66 -14.81 -19.80
N ALA A 16 8.14 -16.01 -20.01
CA ALA A 16 7.59 -16.47 -21.28
C ALA A 16 6.07 -16.27 -21.38
N THR A 17 5.59 -16.04 -22.61
CA THR A 17 4.16 -16.18 -22.93
C THR A 17 3.90 -17.60 -23.40
N ARG A 18 2.93 -18.27 -22.77
CA ARG A 18 2.65 -19.70 -22.98
C ARG A 18 1.59 -19.86 -24.06
N PHE A 19 1.97 -20.36 -25.24
CA PHE A 19 1.02 -20.78 -26.28
C PHE A 19 1.20 -22.28 -26.54
N GLN A 20 0.13 -23.06 -26.37
CA GLN A 20 0.15 -24.54 -26.44
C GLN A 20 1.22 -25.20 -25.55
N GLY A 21 1.44 -24.64 -24.35
CA GLY A 21 2.37 -25.21 -23.37
C GLY A 21 3.86 -25.00 -23.68
N LYS A 22 4.20 -24.21 -24.73
CA LYS A 22 5.57 -23.80 -25.03
C LYS A 22 5.73 -22.29 -24.83
N ASP A 23 6.88 -21.94 -24.28
CA ASP A 23 7.34 -20.58 -24.08
C ASP A 23 7.73 -19.97 -25.44
N VAL A 24 6.94 -19.03 -25.96
CA VAL A 24 7.23 -18.34 -27.22
C VAL A 24 7.88 -17.00 -26.89
N ILE A 25 9.17 -16.86 -27.23
CA ILE A 25 9.92 -15.61 -27.08
C ILE A 25 9.78 -14.81 -28.38
N ASP A 26 8.89 -13.81 -28.38
CA ASP A 26 8.87 -12.82 -29.45
C ASP A 26 9.90 -11.72 -29.18
N LYS A 27 11.06 -11.82 -29.83
CA LYS A 27 12.15 -10.83 -29.77
C LYS A 27 11.77 -9.47 -30.38
N SER A 28 10.64 -9.38 -31.10
CA SER A 28 10.09 -8.12 -31.62
C SER A 28 9.20 -7.38 -30.60
N TYR A 29 8.86 -8.03 -29.47
CA TYR A 29 7.96 -7.50 -28.47
C TYR A 29 8.69 -6.76 -27.33
N ARG A 30 9.91 -7.18 -26.95
CA ARG A 30 10.73 -6.52 -25.92
C ARG A 30 12.23 -6.60 -26.23
N LYS A 31 12.88 -5.43 -26.31
CA LYS A 31 14.35 -5.27 -26.29
C LYS A 31 14.82 -4.49 -25.06
N ALA A 32 14.12 -4.70 -23.95
CA ALA A 32 14.48 -4.15 -22.65
C ALA A 32 14.86 -5.31 -21.73
N SER A 33 15.96 -5.16 -21.00
CA SER A 33 16.37 -6.13 -19.98
C SER A 33 15.55 -5.85 -18.71
N LYS A 34 14.93 -6.89 -18.14
CA LYS A 34 14.15 -6.81 -16.91
C LYS A 34 14.87 -7.61 -15.82
N LEU A 35 14.97 -7.04 -14.62
CA LEU A 35 15.34 -7.75 -13.40
C LEU A 35 14.15 -7.73 -12.45
N ASP A 36 13.79 -8.89 -11.90
CA ASP A 36 12.78 -8.97 -10.85
C ASP A 36 13.35 -8.44 -9.53
N ALA A 37 12.47 -7.95 -8.64
CA ALA A 37 12.88 -7.36 -7.35
C ALA A 37 13.73 -8.27 -6.45
N THR A 38 13.78 -9.58 -6.71
CA THR A 38 14.63 -10.54 -5.98
C THR A 38 16.06 -10.65 -6.53
N GLN A 39 16.34 -10.04 -7.68
CA GLN A 39 17.60 -10.16 -8.40
C GLN A 39 18.49 -8.92 -8.30
N PHE A 40 18.01 -7.88 -7.62
CA PHE A 40 18.76 -6.66 -7.38
C PHE A 40 18.40 -6.05 -6.04
N SER A 41 19.21 -5.11 -5.58
CA SER A 41 18.93 -4.26 -4.42
C SER A 41 19.08 -2.80 -4.81
N THR A 42 18.38 -1.94 -4.08
CA THR A 42 18.50 -0.48 -4.19
C THR A 42 18.20 0.12 -2.81
N ASP A 43 18.90 1.19 -2.49
CA ASP A 43 18.67 2.04 -1.32
C ASP A 43 17.66 3.16 -1.62
N PHE A 44 17.23 3.33 -2.87
CA PHE A 44 16.24 4.34 -3.22
C PHE A 44 14.87 4.01 -2.61
N CYS A 45 14.37 4.95 -1.80
CA CYS A 45 13.08 4.83 -1.13
C CYS A 45 12.13 5.96 -1.58
N PRO A 46 11.07 5.67 -2.36
CA PRO A 46 10.15 6.71 -2.84
C PRO A 46 9.32 7.36 -1.73
N TYR A 47 9.28 6.75 -0.53
CA TYR A 47 8.63 7.34 0.65
C TYR A 47 9.48 8.46 1.25
N GLU A 48 10.80 8.27 1.36
CA GLU A 48 11.70 9.26 1.98
C GLU A 48 11.79 10.56 1.20
N VAL A 49 11.63 10.49 -0.13
CA VAL A 49 11.64 11.64 -1.03
C VAL A 49 10.24 12.25 -1.26
N GLY A 50 9.22 11.76 -0.54
CA GLY A 50 7.85 12.30 -0.59
C GLY A 50 7.05 11.99 -1.87
N ILE A 51 7.57 11.17 -2.78
CA ILE A 51 6.86 10.81 -4.03
C ILE A 51 5.54 10.11 -3.71
N VAL A 52 5.55 9.17 -2.76
CA VAL A 52 4.33 8.44 -2.38
C VAL A 52 3.26 9.37 -1.81
N ASP A 53 3.65 10.39 -1.05
CA ASP A 53 2.71 11.37 -0.48
C ASP A 53 2.05 12.22 -1.56
N VAL A 54 2.82 12.64 -2.58
CA VAL A 54 2.28 13.37 -3.73
C VAL A 54 1.32 12.49 -4.52
N VAL A 55 1.69 11.23 -4.75
CA VAL A 55 0.82 10.26 -5.43
C VAL A 55 -0.46 10.03 -4.65
N ALA A 56 -0.40 9.91 -3.32
CA ALA A 56 -1.58 9.75 -2.47
C ALA A 56 -2.53 10.94 -2.60
N GLN A 57 -2.00 12.15 -2.57
CA GLN A 57 -2.80 13.37 -2.67
C GLN A 57 -3.42 13.57 -4.05
N ALA A 58 -2.76 13.10 -5.11
CA ALA A 58 -3.17 13.30 -6.50
C ALA A 58 -4.10 12.19 -7.03
N LEU A 59 -3.86 10.93 -6.65
CA LEU A 59 -4.52 9.77 -7.26
C LEU A 59 -5.54 9.07 -6.35
N LEU A 60 -5.54 9.30 -5.03
CA LEU A 60 -6.57 8.71 -4.17
C LEU A 60 -7.81 9.62 -4.07
N PRO A 61 -9.02 9.04 -4.01
CA PRO A 61 -10.22 9.82 -3.76
C PRO A 61 -10.18 10.44 -2.37
N LYS A 62 -10.52 11.73 -2.26
CA LYS A 62 -10.63 12.42 -0.97
C LYS A 62 -12.01 12.17 -0.37
N TRP A 63 -12.15 11.12 0.45
CA TRP A 63 -13.40 10.88 1.20
C TRP A 63 -13.29 11.37 2.64
N PRO A 64 -14.31 12.09 3.18
CA PRO A 64 -14.29 12.55 4.56
C PRO A 64 -14.31 11.38 5.56
N GLY A 65 -13.26 11.25 6.37
CA GLY A 65 -13.16 10.24 7.44
C GLY A 65 -12.31 9.02 7.10
N ASP A 66 -11.92 8.87 5.83
CA ASP A 66 -11.07 7.77 5.38
C ASP A 66 -9.60 8.17 5.48
N PHE A 67 -8.88 7.54 6.41
CA PHE A 67 -7.43 7.52 6.36
C PHE A 67 -7.04 6.49 5.30
N GLN A 68 -6.87 6.88 4.03
CA GLN A 68 -6.31 5.97 3.01
C GLN A 68 -4.84 6.30 2.79
N GLY A 69 -3.98 5.31 2.97
CA GLY A 69 -2.58 5.33 2.63
C GLY A 69 -2.29 4.59 1.32
N ILE A 70 -1.07 4.75 0.83
CA ILE A 70 -0.54 3.98 -0.28
C ILE A 70 0.57 3.08 0.22
N ARG A 71 0.57 1.83 -0.25
CA ARG A 71 1.77 1.00 -0.25
C ARG A 71 2.33 0.92 -1.66
N ALA A 72 3.47 1.54 -1.90
CA ALA A 72 4.32 1.31 -3.06
C ALA A 72 5.20 0.07 -2.81
N GLN A 73 5.08 -0.93 -3.67
CA GLN A 73 5.86 -2.17 -3.62
C GLN A 73 6.76 -2.26 -4.84
N LEU A 74 8.08 -2.33 -4.63
CA LEU A 74 9.04 -2.52 -5.71
C LEU A 74 8.73 -3.83 -6.46
N TYR A 75 8.61 -3.74 -7.78
CA TYR A 75 8.22 -4.86 -8.62
C TYR A 75 9.36 -5.31 -9.53
N LYS A 76 9.91 -4.40 -10.32
CA LYS A 76 10.93 -4.72 -11.33
C LYS A 76 11.83 -3.53 -11.57
N LEU A 77 13.03 -3.82 -12.07
CA LEU A 77 13.91 -2.87 -12.72
C LEU A 77 13.93 -3.16 -14.22
N ASN A 78 13.82 -2.13 -15.05
CA ASN A 78 14.02 -2.24 -16.49
C ASN A 78 15.24 -1.44 -16.91
N VAL A 79 16.07 -2.01 -17.78
CA VAL A 79 17.14 -1.34 -18.49
C VAL A 79 16.77 -1.29 -19.97
N TYR A 80 16.66 -0.08 -20.48
CA TYR A 80 16.43 0.21 -21.88
C TYR A 80 17.71 0.72 -22.51
N GLN A 81 17.98 0.31 -23.75
CA GLN A 81 19.20 0.65 -24.46
C GLN A 81 18.91 1.01 -25.91
N ALA A 82 19.56 2.08 -26.40
CA ALA A 82 19.57 2.43 -27.81
C ALA A 82 20.24 1.33 -28.66
N PRO A 83 19.80 1.11 -29.92
CA PRO A 83 18.89 1.97 -30.69
C PRO A 83 17.42 1.55 -30.59
N SER A 84 17.02 0.66 -29.68
CA SER A 84 15.73 -0.05 -29.87
C SER A 84 14.96 -0.46 -28.62
N GLY A 85 15.40 -0.10 -27.41
CA GLY A 85 14.73 -0.42 -26.15
C GLY A 85 13.30 0.14 -25.98
N LEU A 86 12.44 0.05 -26.99
CA LEU A 86 11.03 0.39 -26.94
C LEU A 86 10.25 -0.67 -26.18
N PHE A 87 9.07 -0.28 -25.74
CA PHE A 87 8.08 -1.17 -25.16
C PHE A 87 6.73 -0.84 -25.77
N LYS A 88 6.14 -1.80 -26.47
CA LYS A 88 4.90 -1.58 -27.22
C LYS A 88 3.73 -1.21 -26.28
N PRO A 89 2.66 -0.58 -26.80
CA PRO A 89 1.46 -0.29 -26.04
C PRO A 89 0.92 -1.53 -25.33
N HIS A 90 0.68 -1.39 -24.04
CA HIS A 90 0.10 -2.44 -23.20
C HIS A 90 -0.58 -1.84 -21.97
N VAL A 91 -1.48 -2.63 -21.37
CA VAL A 91 -2.05 -2.37 -20.05
C VAL A 91 -1.44 -3.37 -19.08
N ASP A 92 -1.07 -2.92 -17.89
CA ASP A 92 -0.55 -3.82 -16.86
C ASP A 92 -1.67 -4.76 -16.39
N THR A 93 -1.34 -6.05 -16.22
CA THR A 93 -2.29 -7.00 -15.62
C THR A 93 -2.37 -6.74 -14.12
N PRO A 94 -3.57 -6.44 -13.55
CA PRO A 94 -3.74 -6.27 -12.11
C PRO A 94 -3.30 -7.52 -11.35
N ARG A 95 -2.59 -7.33 -10.23
CA ARG A 95 -2.09 -8.43 -9.39
C ARG A 95 -2.86 -8.64 -8.09
N SER A 96 -3.80 -7.75 -7.79
CA SER A 96 -4.65 -7.76 -6.60
C SER A 96 -5.77 -6.76 -6.80
N ASP A 97 -6.92 -7.02 -6.17
CA ASP A 97 -8.05 -6.07 -6.12
C ASP A 97 -7.69 -4.74 -5.45
N LEU A 98 -6.62 -4.72 -4.65
CA LEU A 98 -6.13 -3.50 -3.99
C LEU A 98 -5.10 -2.73 -4.81
N GLN A 99 -4.60 -3.31 -5.91
CA GLN A 99 -3.70 -2.59 -6.82
C GLN A 99 -4.51 -1.59 -7.62
N PHE A 100 -4.14 -0.32 -7.54
CA PHE A 100 -4.83 0.74 -8.28
C PHE A 100 -3.96 1.41 -9.34
N GLY A 101 -2.65 1.21 -9.29
CA GLY A 101 -1.74 1.89 -10.21
C GLY A 101 -0.31 1.39 -10.20
N SER A 102 0.50 2.09 -10.98
CA SER A 102 1.93 1.87 -11.14
C SER A 102 2.67 3.20 -10.93
N LEU A 103 3.82 3.14 -10.27
CA LEU A 103 4.79 4.25 -10.18
C LEU A 103 6.06 3.81 -10.91
N VAL A 104 6.46 4.59 -11.92
CA VAL A 104 7.70 4.40 -12.67
C VAL A 104 8.66 5.51 -12.27
N VAL A 105 9.79 5.12 -11.70
CA VAL A 105 10.88 6.03 -11.31
C VAL A 105 12.03 5.84 -12.29
N CYS A 106 12.44 6.91 -12.96
CA CYS A 106 13.62 6.97 -13.81
C CYS A 106 14.83 7.39 -12.99
N LEU A 107 15.84 6.53 -12.94
CA LEU A 107 17.10 6.86 -12.27
C LEU A 107 17.90 7.84 -13.16
N PRO A 108 18.78 8.68 -12.57
CA PRO A 108 19.56 9.65 -13.32
C PRO A 108 20.53 8.94 -14.27
N CYS A 109 20.22 8.96 -15.56
CA CYS A 109 21.05 8.41 -16.62
C CYS A 109 20.80 9.18 -17.91
N GLU A 110 21.86 9.47 -18.65
CA GLU A 110 21.74 10.22 -19.90
C GLU A 110 21.21 9.32 -21.02
N HIS A 111 20.10 9.75 -21.63
CA HIS A 111 19.52 9.09 -22.79
C HIS A 111 18.82 10.09 -23.73
N GLN A 112 18.56 9.66 -24.95
CA GLN A 112 17.76 10.39 -25.94
C GLN A 112 16.63 9.49 -26.46
N GLY A 113 15.45 10.08 -26.69
CA GLY A 113 14.23 9.32 -26.96
C GLY A 113 13.75 8.56 -25.73
N GLY A 114 12.97 7.50 -25.94
CA GLY A 114 12.47 6.66 -24.85
C GLY A 114 11.33 7.25 -24.04
N GLN A 115 10.57 8.22 -24.56
CA GLN A 115 9.46 8.85 -23.85
C GLN A 115 8.46 7.79 -23.36
N LEU A 116 7.96 7.99 -22.14
CA LEU A 116 6.87 7.18 -21.60
C LEU A 116 5.55 7.85 -22.00
N VAL A 117 4.73 7.14 -22.77
CA VAL A 117 3.42 7.63 -23.18
C VAL A 117 2.35 6.86 -22.43
N VAL A 118 1.44 7.58 -21.77
CA VAL A 118 0.32 7.02 -21.01
C VAL A 118 -0.99 7.50 -21.62
N ARG A 119 -1.91 6.57 -21.86
CA ARG A 119 -3.20 6.80 -22.53
C ARG A 119 -4.35 6.25 -21.70
N HIS A 120 -5.39 7.05 -21.56
CA HIS A 120 -6.63 6.66 -20.88
C HIS A 120 -7.79 7.51 -21.40
N GLN A 121 -8.90 6.86 -21.76
CA GLN A 121 -10.15 7.51 -22.20
C GLN A 121 -9.97 8.62 -23.25
N GLY A 122 -9.09 8.41 -24.24
CA GLY A 122 -8.83 9.37 -25.32
C GLY A 122 -7.87 10.51 -24.94
N LEU A 123 -7.42 10.59 -23.69
CA LEU A 123 -6.34 11.46 -23.27
C LEU A 123 -4.99 10.75 -23.43
N CYS A 124 -3.97 11.52 -23.79
CA CYS A 124 -2.60 11.06 -23.99
C CYS A 124 -1.64 12.02 -23.32
N ILE A 125 -0.83 11.52 -22.38
CA ILE A 125 0.21 12.28 -21.70
C ILE A 125 1.56 11.64 -22.03
N THR A 126 2.52 12.48 -22.44
CA THR A 126 3.88 12.05 -22.75
C THR A 126 4.84 12.60 -21.70
N PHE A 127 5.54 11.71 -21.02
CA PHE A 127 6.62 12.04 -20.09
C PHE A 127 7.95 11.92 -20.83
N ASP A 128 8.61 13.06 -21.04
CA ASP A 128 9.94 13.12 -21.62
C ASP A 128 11.00 13.31 -20.51
N TRP A 129 11.86 12.31 -20.37
CA TRP A 129 12.93 12.24 -19.38
C TRP A 129 14.32 12.27 -20.04
N ALA A 130 14.37 12.53 -21.36
CA ALA A 130 15.62 12.58 -22.10
C ALA A 130 16.49 13.80 -21.73
N GLY A 131 17.80 13.65 -21.92
CA GLY A 131 18.80 14.68 -21.68
C GLY A 131 19.78 14.35 -20.55
N PRO A 132 20.62 15.33 -20.13
CA PRO A 132 21.57 15.16 -19.04
C PRO A 132 20.81 15.16 -17.70
N ALA A 133 20.29 14.00 -17.31
CA ALA A 133 19.54 13.85 -16.07
C ALA A 133 20.46 13.86 -14.85
N LYS A 134 20.29 14.87 -13.98
CA LYS A 134 20.92 14.92 -12.65
C LYS A 134 19.98 14.51 -11.54
N ASP A 135 18.68 14.65 -11.77
CA ASP A 135 17.62 14.42 -10.79
C ASP A 135 16.78 13.20 -11.14
N ILE A 136 16.14 12.63 -10.13
CA ILE A 136 15.19 11.53 -10.30
C ILE A 136 13.90 12.07 -10.91
N GLN A 137 13.43 11.40 -11.96
CA GLN A 137 12.15 11.69 -12.60
C GLN A 137 11.19 10.54 -12.37
N TRP A 138 9.89 10.81 -12.37
CA TRP A 138 8.91 9.76 -12.12
C TRP A 138 7.55 10.09 -12.74
N ALA A 139 6.75 9.06 -12.93
CA ALA A 139 5.34 9.15 -13.29
C ALA A 139 4.54 8.08 -12.53
N ALA A 140 3.33 8.44 -12.11
CA ALA A 140 2.38 7.50 -11.54
C ALA A 140 1.06 7.56 -12.30
N PHE A 141 0.44 6.41 -12.54
CA PHE A 141 -0.79 6.30 -13.32
C PHE A 141 -1.60 5.08 -12.87
N TYR A 142 -2.90 5.09 -13.17
CA TYR A 142 -3.80 3.99 -12.83
C TYR A 142 -3.50 2.72 -13.63
N SER A 143 -3.83 1.57 -13.07
CA SER A 143 -3.51 0.26 -13.66
C SER A 143 -4.26 -0.04 -14.96
N ASP A 144 -5.37 0.65 -15.21
CA ASP A 144 -6.16 0.56 -16.44
C ASP A 144 -5.69 1.51 -17.54
N CYS A 145 -4.64 2.30 -17.30
CA CYS A 145 -4.00 3.11 -18.34
C CYS A 145 -3.16 2.22 -19.28
N GLU A 146 -3.37 2.39 -20.59
CA GLU A 146 -2.44 1.88 -21.58
C GLU A 146 -1.16 2.72 -21.54
N HIS A 147 0.00 2.08 -21.62
CA HIS A 147 1.26 2.80 -21.70
C HIS A 147 2.27 2.12 -22.62
N GLU A 148 3.18 2.93 -23.17
CA GLU A 148 4.27 2.48 -24.01
C GLU A 148 5.54 3.29 -23.74
N VAL A 149 6.67 2.73 -24.17
CA VAL A 149 7.96 3.41 -24.17
C VAL A 149 8.42 3.52 -25.61
N LEU A 150 8.65 4.76 -26.07
CA LEU A 150 9.11 5.02 -27.43
C LEU A 150 10.55 4.55 -27.64
N GLU A 151 11.02 4.62 -28.87
CA GLU A 151 12.37 4.17 -29.23
C GLU A 151 13.46 5.05 -28.64
N PHE A 152 14.56 4.42 -28.21
CA PHE A 152 15.75 5.10 -27.70
C PHE A 152 16.73 5.36 -28.84
N THR A 153 17.11 6.61 -29.04
CA THR A 153 18.06 7.00 -30.09
C THR A 153 19.50 7.06 -29.60
N SER A 154 19.72 7.26 -28.30
CA SER A 154 21.06 7.23 -27.67
C SER A 154 20.98 6.89 -26.18
N GLY A 155 22.07 6.35 -25.64
CA GLY A 155 22.25 6.10 -24.21
C GLY A 155 21.43 4.93 -23.67
N HIS A 156 21.21 4.96 -22.35
CA HIS A 156 20.50 3.94 -21.61
C HIS A 156 19.56 4.58 -20.60
N ARG A 157 18.40 3.95 -20.37
CA ARG A 157 17.48 4.34 -19.31
C ARG A 157 17.27 3.22 -18.33
N ILE A 158 17.40 3.53 -17.04
CA ILE A 158 17.12 2.59 -15.96
C ILE A 158 15.89 3.08 -15.20
N THR A 159 14.89 2.20 -15.06
CA THR A 159 13.67 2.52 -14.32
C THR A 159 13.37 1.50 -13.25
N LEU A 160 12.95 1.97 -12.07
CA LEU A 160 12.32 1.17 -11.04
C LEU A 160 10.80 1.28 -11.18
N THR A 161 10.10 0.15 -11.26
CA THR A 161 8.63 0.12 -11.28
C THR A 161 8.12 -0.39 -9.94
N TYR A 162 7.18 0.35 -9.34
CA TYR A 162 6.46 -0.01 -8.12
C TYR A 162 4.99 -0.24 -8.45
N ASN A 163 4.42 -1.32 -7.93
CA ASN A 163 2.96 -1.48 -7.88
C ASN A 163 2.41 -0.66 -6.72
N LEU A 164 1.37 0.13 -6.98
CA LEU A 164 0.71 0.96 -5.98
C LEU A 164 -0.56 0.27 -5.49
N TYR A 165 -0.65 0.11 -4.17
CA TYR A 165 -1.81 -0.50 -3.52
C TYR A 165 -2.46 0.48 -2.56
N VAL A 166 -3.79 0.49 -2.54
CA VAL A 166 -4.53 1.19 -1.50
C VAL A 166 -4.29 0.46 -0.17
N ARG A 167 -4.18 1.24 0.90
CA ARG A 167 -4.18 0.77 2.27
C ARG A 167 -5.19 1.58 3.05
N CYS A 168 -6.16 0.93 3.68
CA CYS A 168 -6.90 1.59 4.75
C CYS A 168 -5.95 1.84 5.91
N GLY A 169 -6.02 3.04 6.48
CA GLY A 169 -5.07 3.61 7.42
C GLY A 169 -5.14 2.98 8.81
N LEU A 170 -4.35 3.53 9.72
CA LEU A 170 -3.99 3.05 11.08
C LEU A 170 -5.16 2.65 12.02
N GLY A 171 -6.41 2.74 11.59
CA GLY A 171 -7.56 2.16 12.27
C GLY A 171 -7.74 0.67 12.04
N GLU A 172 -7.01 0.07 11.09
CA GLU A 172 -7.13 -1.35 10.74
C GLU A 172 -5.98 -2.24 11.25
N LEU A 173 -5.88 -2.43 12.57
CA LEU A 173 -5.65 -3.82 13.03
C LEU A 173 -6.84 -4.73 12.65
N THR A 174 -7.91 -4.10 12.17
CA THR A 174 -9.23 -4.63 11.86
C THR A 174 -9.27 -5.57 10.65
N GLY A 175 -8.49 -6.65 10.66
CA GLY A 175 -8.83 -7.87 9.92
C GLY A 175 -8.10 -8.16 8.61
N HIS A 176 -7.12 -7.35 8.19
CA HIS A 176 -6.35 -7.61 6.94
C HIS A 176 -4.83 -7.68 7.12
N THR A 177 -4.31 -7.48 8.34
CA THR A 177 -2.87 -7.56 8.60
C THR A 177 -2.47 -8.91 9.22
N ASN A 178 -1.73 -9.73 8.47
CA ASN A 178 -1.00 -10.90 8.99
C ASN A 178 0.12 -10.52 9.99
N ALA A 179 0.29 -9.23 10.31
CA ALA A 179 1.38 -8.72 11.14
C ALA A 179 1.11 -8.88 12.65
N MET A 180 -0.15 -9.04 13.07
CA MET A 180 -0.50 -9.24 14.48
C MET A 180 -1.61 -10.30 14.60
N ASP A 181 -1.29 -11.41 15.26
CA ASP A 181 -2.28 -12.41 15.64
C ASP A 181 -2.91 -12.02 16.99
N VAL A 182 -4.14 -11.49 16.92
CA VAL A 182 -4.92 -11.06 18.10
C VAL A 182 -5.11 -12.23 19.09
N GLN A 183 -5.17 -13.48 18.62
CA GLN A 183 -5.39 -14.64 19.47
C GLN A 183 -4.21 -14.95 20.41
N GLN A 184 -3.00 -14.49 20.05
CA GLN A 184 -1.81 -14.65 20.88
C GLN A 184 -1.71 -13.61 22.00
N LEU A 185 -2.60 -12.59 22.01
CA LEU A 185 -2.55 -11.56 23.02
C LEU A 185 -3.07 -12.09 24.37
N PRO A 186 -2.38 -11.83 25.49
CA PRO A 186 -2.84 -12.25 26.82
C PRO A 186 -4.26 -11.75 27.14
N LEU A 187 -4.60 -10.53 26.71
CA LEU A 187 -5.93 -9.96 26.88
C LEU A 187 -7.00 -10.76 26.14
N TYR A 188 -6.70 -11.28 24.94
CA TYR A 188 -7.63 -12.12 24.19
C TYR A 188 -7.98 -13.39 24.98
N GLN A 189 -6.97 -14.08 25.51
CA GLN A 189 -7.18 -15.30 26.27
C GLN A 189 -8.01 -15.06 27.54
N GLN A 190 -7.75 -13.95 28.24
CA GLN A 190 -8.50 -13.59 29.45
C GLN A 190 -9.95 -13.23 29.15
N VAL A 191 -10.21 -12.40 28.14
CA VAL A 191 -11.58 -12.00 27.77
C VAL A 191 -12.35 -13.20 27.22
N LYS A 192 -11.71 -14.03 26.39
CA LYS A 192 -12.31 -15.26 25.90
C LYS A 192 -12.71 -16.19 27.04
N ALA A 193 -11.80 -16.46 27.99
CA ALA A 193 -12.08 -17.30 29.13
C ALA A 193 -13.22 -16.75 29.99
N ALA A 194 -13.29 -15.43 30.19
CA ALA A 194 -14.40 -14.79 30.89
C ALA A 194 -15.73 -14.96 30.15
N LEU A 195 -15.77 -14.79 28.83
CA LEU A 195 -16.99 -14.99 28.04
C LEU A 195 -17.44 -16.45 27.96
N GLU A 196 -16.52 -17.41 28.09
CA GLU A 196 -16.82 -18.84 28.14
C GLU A 196 -17.28 -19.30 29.53
N ASP A 197 -17.11 -18.48 30.57
CA ASP A 197 -17.58 -18.75 31.93
C ASP A 197 -19.07 -18.36 32.09
N PRO A 198 -19.98 -19.32 32.30
CA PRO A 198 -21.41 -19.04 32.46
C PRO A 198 -21.76 -18.16 33.67
N SER A 199 -20.84 -18.02 34.63
CA SER A 199 -21.04 -17.13 35.80
C SER A 199 -20.71 -15.67 35.50
N PHE A 200 -20.03 -15.39 34.38
CA PHE A 200 -19.58 -14.04 34.04
C PHE A 200 -20.72 -13.13 33.59
N PHE A 201 -21.68 -13.66 32.83
CA PHE A 201 -22.94 -13.01 32.52
C PHE A 201 -24.12 -13.92 32.85
N PRO A 202 -25.12 -13.44 33.60
CA PRO A 202 -26.35 -14.21 33.78
C PRO A 202 -27.01 -14.46 32.42
N GLU A 203 -27.29 -15.72 32.10
CA GLU A 203 -27.86 -16.14 30.80
C GLU A 203 -29.17 -15.39 30.47
N ASP A 204 -29.94 -15.03 31.50
CA ASP A 204 -31.29 -14.46 31.36
C ASP A 204 -31.31 -12.94 31.18
N SER A 205 -30.27 -12.22 31.62
CA SER A 205 -30.22 -10.75 31.61
C SER A 205 -29.13 -10.17 30.72
N GLY A 206 -28.15 -10.98 30.33
CA GLY A 206 -26.91 -10.51 29.74
C GLY A 206 -26.18 -9.53 30.66
N GLY A 207 -25.34 -8.68 30.08
CA GLY A 207 -24.70 -7.58 30.81
C GLY A 207 -23.89 -6.63 29.94
N ILE A 208 -23.31 -5.62 30.59
CA ILE A 208 -22.45 -4.63 29.95
C ILE A 208 -21.03 -4.83 30.50
N MET A 209 -20.08 -5.04 29.62
CA MET A 209 -18.66 -4.95 29.94
C MET A 209 -18.13 -3.63 29.41
N ASP A 210 -17.57 -2.82 30.29
CA ASP A 210 -16.88 -1.59 29.93
C ASP A 210 -15.43 -1.60 30.41
N ARG A 211 -14.65 -0.72 29.80
CA ARG A 211 -13.29 -0.42 30.22
C ARG A 211 -13.06 1.05 29.99
N TYR A 212 -12.51 1.72 30.99
CA TYR A 212 -12.01 3.07 30.83
C TYR A 212 -10.84 3.08 29.84
N CYS A 213 -10.94 3.97 28.87
CA CYS A 213 -9.84 4.32 28.00
C CYS A 213 -8.65 4.80 28.85
N SER A 214 -7.47 4.24 28.59
CA SER A 214 -6.23 4.58 29.30
C SER A 214 -5.65 5.93 28.85
N HIS A 215 -6.13 6.47 27.72
CA HIS A 215 -5.71 7.78 27.22
C HIS A 215 -6.89 8.76 27.11
N ALA A 216 -6.57 10.05 27.17
CA ALA A 216 -7.53 11.10 26.85
C ALA A 216 -7.79 11.16 25.33
N TYR A 217 -9.06 11.29 24.99
CA TYR A 217 -9.54 11.53 23.63
C TYR A 217 -10.39 12.80 23.64
N ALA A 218 -10.07 13.74 22.75
CA ALA A 218 -10.87 14.94 22.58
C ALA A 218 -12.28 14.52 22.15
N HIS A 219 -13.32 14.83 22.93
CA HIS A 219 -14.69 14.33 22.71
C HIS A 219 -15.74 15.44 22.59
N ALA A 220 -15.33 16.72 22.69
CA ALA A 220 -16.20 17.88 22.68
C ALA A 220 -16.58 18.40 21.26
N ASN A 221 -16.00 17.82 20.20
CA ASN A 221 -16.22 18.26 18.82
C ASN A 221 -17.05 17.22 18.05
N ASN A 222 -18.00 17.67 17.21
CA ASN A 222 -18.88 16.84 16.34
C ASN A 222 -18.15 15.93 15.32
N VAL A 223 -16.81 15.91 15.32
CA VAL A 223 -15.96 15.14 14.41
C VAL A 223 -15.72 13.72 14.94
N MET A 224 -15.77 13.51 16.27
CA MET A 224 -15.36 12.26 16.92
C MET A 224 -16.13 10.98 16.57
N PRO A 225 -17.46 10.99 16.38
CA PRO A 225 -18.18 9.80 15.94
C PRO A 225 -17.66 9.24 14.60
N LYS A 226 -16.93 10.07 13.83
CA LYS A 226 -16.36 9.69 12.52
C LYS A 226 -14.89 9.25 12.59
N THR A 227 -14.18 9.53 13.69
CA THR A 227 -12.73 9.25 13.81
C THR A 227 -12.40 8.09 14.74
N LEU A 228 -13.33 7.65 15.60
CA LEU A 228 -13.20 6.40 16.36
C LEU A 228 -13.73 5.23 15.53
N PRO A 229 -13.06 4.07 15.51
CA PRO A 229 -11.95 3.67 16.38
C PRO A 229 -10.55 4.08 15.91
N ALA A 230 -10.41 4.72 14.74
CA ALA A 230 -9.14 4.91 14.05
C ALA A 230 -8.04 5.68 14.82
N ILE A 231 -8.42 6.43 15.86
CA ILE A 231 -7.50 7.21 16.69
C ILE A 231 -7.20 6.60 18.07
N LEU A 232 -7.72 5.40 18.37
CA LEU A 232 -7.44 4.73 19.65
C LEU A 232 -5.94 4.48 19.80
N LYS A 233 -5.40 4.75 20.99
CA LYS A 233 -3.98 4.70 21.30
C LYS A 233 -3.65 3.46 22.11
N GLY A 234 -2.53 2.82 21.79
CA GLY A 234 -1.92 1.76 22.59
C GLY A 234 -2.91 0.66 23.01
N GLY A 235 -3.00 0.41 24.32
CA GLY A 235 -3.83 -0.65 24.88
C GLY A 235 -5.34 -0.49 24.65
N ASP A 236 -5.82 0.72 24.36
CA ASP A 236 -7.24 0.95 24.06
C ASP A 236 -7.63 0.38 22.69
N MET A 237 -6.76 0.56 21.68
CA MET A 237 -6.93 -0.04 20.36
C MET A 237 -6.87 -1.57 20.43
N VAL A 238 -5.92 -2.10 21.20
CA VAL A 238 -5.78 -3.55 21.41
C VAL A 238 -7.04 -4.14 22.04
N ALA A 239 -7.61 -3.50 23.06
CA ALA A 239 -8.85 -3.97 23.68
C ALA A 239 -10.04 -3.91 22.73
N PHE A 240 -10.16 -2.82 21.97
CA PHE A 240 -11.19 -2.66 20.96
C PHE A 240 -11.14 -3.81 19.93
N GLU A 241 -9.96 -4.17 19.45
CA GLU A 241 -9.80 -5.30 18.51
C GLU A 241 -10.08 -6.67 19.14
N VAL A 242 -9.63 -6.91 20.37
CA VAL A 242 -9.92 -8.16 21.07
C VAL A 242 -11.43 -8.38 21.18
N PHE A 243 -12.18 -7.35 21.59
CA PHE A 243 -13.64 -7.43 21.68
C PHE A 243 -14.26 -7.70 20.31
N ARG A 244 -13.83 -6.97 19.28
CA ARG A 244 -14.33 -7.13 17.90
C ARG A 244 -14.07 -8.54 17.36
N PHE A 245 -12.87 -9.09 17.61
CA PHE A 245 -12.48 -10.44 17.18
C PHE A 245 -13.29 -11.53 17.90
N LEU A 246 -13.65 -11.30 19.16
CA LEU A 246 -14.53 -12.18 19.94
C LEU A 246 -16.03 -12.03 19.59
N GLY A 247 -16.37 -11.26 18.56
CA GLY A 247 -17.74 -11.07 18.10
C GLY A 247 -18.54 -10.05 18.91
N ILE A 248 -17.91 -9.31 19.82
CA ILE A 248 -18.53 -8.20 20.54
C ILE A 248 -18.53 -6.97 19.61
N ALA A 249 -19.58 -6.15 19.66
CA ALA A 249 -19.66 -4.87 18.95
C ALA A 249 -19.31 -3.70 19.89
N PRO A 250 -18.01 -3.40 20.13
CA PRO A 250 -17.62 -2.35 21.07
C PRO A 250 -18.05 -0.96 20.60
N ARG A 251 -18.42 -0.11 21.55
CA ARG A 251 -18.70 1.32 21.32
C ARG A 251 -17.88 2.15 22.30
N VAL A 252 -17.14 3.12 21.78
CA VAL A 252 -16.44 4.11 22.62
C VAL A 252 -17.37 5.29 22.85
N ARG A 253 -17.61 5.65 24.11
CA ARG A 253 -18.50 6.75 24.49
C ARG A 253 -17.81 7.67 25.49
N PRO A 254 -18.11 8.98 25.47
CA PRO A 254 -17.70 9.87 26.57
C PRO A 254 -18.41 9.45 27.85
N VAL A 255 -17.68 9.48 28.96
CA VAL A 255 -18.24 9.28 30.30
C VAL A 255 -18.46 10.66 30.90
N LEU A 256 -19.69 10.92 31.34
CA LEU A 256 -20.02 12.10 32.15
C LEU A 256 -19.91 11.70 33.61
N ASP A 257 -18.91 12.24 34.31
CA ASP A 257 -18.90 12.19 35.77
C ASP A 257 -19.93 13.20 36.28
N LEU A 258 -21.11 12.69 36.60
CA LEU A 258 -22.14 13.43 37.30
C LEU A 258 -21.78 13.42 38.80
N ASP A 259 -21.80 14.59 39.43
CA ASP A 259 -21.72 14.68 40.89
C ASP A 259 -22.94 13.97 41.53
N GLU A 260 -22.82 13.65 42.82
CA GLU A 260 -23.86 12.91 43.56
C GLU A 260 -25.22 13.63 43.50
N ASP A 261 -25.22 14.97 43.56
CA ASP A 261 -26.43 15.79 43.49
C ASP A 261 -27.14 15.71 42.13
N THR A 262 -26.39 15.59 41.03
CA THR A 262 -26.96 15.47 39.68
C THR A 262 -27.43 14.04 39.37
N ARG A 263 -26.81 13.02 39.99
CA ARG A 263 -27.26 11.62 39.88
C ARG A 263 -28.64 11.40 40.50
N ASP A 264 -28.89 11.98 41.67
CA ASP A 264 -30.20 11.89 42.34
C ASP A 264 -31.29 12.60 41.53
N TRP A 265 -30.99 13.72 40.88
CA TRP A 265 -31.94 14.42 40.02
C TRP A 265 -32.35 13.64 38.77
N LEU A 266 -31.42 12.89 38.16
CA LEU A 266 -31.69 12.11 36.94
C LEU A 266 -32.33 10.75 37.22
N GLY A 267 -32.16 10.18 38.42
CA GLY A 267 -32.80 8.93 38.83
C GLY A 267 -34.32 9.01 39.06
N HIS A 268 -34.89 10.22 39.01
CA HIS A 268 -36.31 10.50 39.17
C HIS A 268 -37.06 10.81 37.85
N LEU A 269 -36.41 10.64 36.69
CA LEU A 269 -37.00 10.78 35.35
C LEU A 269 -37.34 9.44 34.72
#